data_AF-A0A1Y2SEK1-F1
#
_entry.id   AF-A0A1Y2SEK1-F1
#
_cell.length_a   1.000
_cell.length_b   1.000
_cell.length_c   1.000
_cell.angle_alpha   90.00
_cell.angle_beta   90.00
_cell.angle_gamma   90.00
#
_symmetry.space_group_name_H-M   'P 1'
#
loop_
_entity.id
_entity.type
_entity.pdbx_description
1 polymer ?
#
loop_
_entity_poly.entity_id
_entity_poly.type
_entity_poly.pdbx_seq_one_letter_code
_entity_poly.pdbx_strand_id
1 'polypeptide(L)'
;MTLYYGIDEKYAPKFFSFLILGILQSIDRKHISIAEAEGYIFQPNIPDLLKEINAPEELIEIAELGCELDDVADIAPSSLQALMS
;
A
#
# COMPACT_ATOMS: atom_id res chain seq x y z
N MET A 1 -0.39 1.47 -22.50
CA MET A 1 -1.84 1.23 -22.35
C MET A 1 -2.37 2.30 -21.40
N THR A 2 -3.47 2.96 -21.74
CA THR A 2 -4.03 4.03 -20.88
C THR A 2 -5.43 3.62 -20.45
N LEU A 3 -5.64 3.53 -19.13
CA LEU A 3 -6.92 3.16 -18.53
C LEU A 3 -7.44 4.35 -17.71
N TYR A 4 -8.58 4.91 -18.11
CA TYR A 4 -9.29 5.93 -17.35
C TYR A 4 -10.57 5.32 -16.80
N TYR A 5 -10.69 5.27 -15.48
CA TYR A 5 -11.94 4.88 -14.83
C TYR A 5 -12.14 5.78 -13.61
N GLY A 6 -13.39 6.20 -13.42
CA GLY A 6 -13.80 6.97 -12.25
C GLY A 6 -14.38 6.04 -11.19
N ILE A 7 -14.23 6.43 -9.94
CA ILE A 7 -14.86 5.77 -8.81
C ILE A 7 -15.63 6.84 -8.07
N ASP A 8 -16.85 6.53 -7.66
CA ASP A 8 -17.59 7.39 -6.73
C ASP A 8 -16.81 7.46 -5.41
N GLU A 9 -16.69 8.66 -4.86
CA GLU A 9 -15.93 8.97 -3.65
C GLU A 9 -16.30 8.04 -2.48
N LYS A 10 -17.59 7.67 -2.36
CA LYS A 10 -18.06 6.74 -1.32
C LYS A 10 -17.45 5.34 -1.41
N TYR A 11 -16.89 4.96 -2.56
CA TYR A 11 -16.21 3.68 -2.78
C TYR A 11 -14.69 3.81 -2.78
N ALA A 12 -14.14 5.02 -2.75
CA ALA A 12 -12.70 5.25 -2.81
C ALA A 12 -11.94 4.50 -1.69
N PRO A 13 -12.32 4.57 -0.40
CA PRO A 13 -11.61 3.83 0.65
C PRO A 13 -11.59 2.32 0.40
N LYS A 14 -12.68 1.77 -0.13
CA LYS A 14 -12.79 0.34 -0.43
C LYS A 14 -11.92 -0.05 -1.62
N PHE A 15 -11.84 0.82 -2.63
CA PHE A 15 -10.92 0.64 -3.74
C PHE A 15 -9.46 0.62 -3.28
N PHE A 16 -9.05 1.60 -2.47
CA PHE A 16 -7.71 1.63 -1.87
C PHE A 16 -7.41 0.38 -1.06
N SER A 17 -8.38 -0.09 -0.27
CA SER A 17 -8.24 -1.34 0.50
C SER A 17 -7.95 -2.54 -0.41
N PHE A 18 -8.68 -2.69 -1.52
CA PHE A 18 -8.44 -3.77 -2.48
C PHE A 18 -7.07 -3.65 -3.15
N LEU A 19 -6.67 -2.45 -3.51
CA LEU A 19 -5.37 -2.19 -4.13
C LEU A 19 -4.23 -2.53 -3.17
N ILE A 20 -4.27 -2.03 -1.94
CA ILE A 20 -3.26 -2.29 -0.91
C ILE A 20 -3.18 -3.80 -0.61
N LEU A 21 -4.32 -4.47 -0.41
CA LEU A 21 -4.34 -5.93 -0.20
C LEU A 21 -3.71 -6.69 -1.37
N GLY A 22 -4.03 -6.30 -2.61
CA GLY A 22 -3.44 -6.92 -3.81
C GLY A 22 -1.94 -6.69 -3.91
N ILE A 23 -1.47 -5.50 -3.58
CA ILE A 23 -0.05 -5.13 -3.58
C ILE A 23 0.70 -5.90 -2.50
N LEU A 24 0.23 -5.89 -1.25
CA LEU A 24 0.84 -6.64 -0.14
C LEU A 24 0.91 -8.13 -0.45
N GLN A 25 -0.17 -8.72 -0.98
CA GLN A 25 -0.18 -10.13 -1.38
C GLN A 25 0.80 -10.42 -2.53
N SER A 26 1.07 -9.45 -3.40
CA SER A 26 2.01 -9.59 -4.51
C SER A 26 3.46 -9.46 -4.04
N ILE A 27 3.74 -8.59 -3.06
CA ILE A 27 5.03 -8.52 -2.36
C ILE A 27 5.29 -9.85 -1.64
N ASP A 28 4.29 -10.34 -0.89
CA ASP A 28 4.31 -11.63 -0.19
C ASP A 28 4.72 -12.81 -1.08
N ARG A 29 4.12 -12.88 -2.26
CA ARG A 29 4.41 -13.93 -3.25
C ARG A 29 5.63 -13.64 -4.14
N LYS A 30 6.36 -12.55 -3.86
CA LYS A 30 7.52 -12.11 -4.65
C LYS A 30 7.20 -11.88 -6.14
N HIS A 31 5.96 -11.50 -6.43
CA HIS A 31 5.55 -11.11 -7.79
C HIS A 31 6.01 -9.69 -8.14
N ILE A 32 6.15 -8.83 -7.12
CA ILE A 32 6.71 -7.49 -7.21
C ILE A 32 7.67 -7.27 -6.03
N SER A 33 8.59 -6.34 -6.18
CA SER A 33 9.45 -5.82 -5.12
C SER A 33 8.75 -4.72 -4.30
N ILE A 34 9.33 -4.37 -3.14
CA ILE A 34 8.85 -3.25 -2.32
C ILE A 34 9.00 -1.93 -3.08
N ALA A 35 10.16 -1.70 -3.71
CA ALA A 35 10.39 -0.54 -4.58
C ALA A 35 9.36 -0.41 -5.72
N GLU A 36 8.89 -1.53 -6.30
CA GLU A 36 7.79 -1.48 -7.27
C GLU A 36 6.47 -1.07 -6.62
N ALA A 37 6.18 -1.52 -5.40
CA ALA A 37 4.97 -1.17 -4.65
C ALA A 37 4.86 0.32 -4.30
N GLU A 38 6.00 0.99 -4.06
CA GLU A 38 6.09 2.44 -3.93
C GLU A 38 5.68 3.16 -5.22
N GLY A 39 5.89 2.56 -6.39
CA GLY A 39 5.39 3.09 -7.66
C GLY A 39 3.87 3.06 -7.80
N TYR A 40 3.16 2.34 -6.93
CA TYR A 40 1.71 2.15 -7.01
C TYR A 40 0.94 2.82 -5.88
N ILE A 41 1.23 2.48 -4.62
CA ILE A 41 0.34 2.80 -3.49
C ILE A 41 1.05 3.20 -2.19
N PHE A 42 2.32 2.82 -2.03
CA PHE A 42 3.12 3.21 -0.86
C PHE A 42 3.93 4.47 -1.17
N GLN A 43 3.21 5.52 -1.57
CA GLN A 43 3.78 6.85 -1.81
C GLN A 43 3.42 7.79 -0.66
N PRO A 44 4.30 8.73 -0.26
CA PRO A 44 4.05 9.64 0.85
C PRO A 44 2.77 10.47 0.74
N ASN A 45 2.26 10.72 -0.48
CA ASN A 45 1.04 11.48 -0.72
C ASN A 45 -0.25 10.65 -0.57
N ILE A 46 -0.18 9.32 -0.51
CA ILE A 46 -1.36 8.46 -0.41
C ILE A 46 -2.01 8.53 0.98
N PRO A 47 -1.27 8.50 2.11
CA PRO A 47 -1.87 8.74 3.42
C PRO A 47 -2.62 10.07 3.53
N ASP A 48 -2.05 11.14 2.97
CA ASP A 48 -2.69 12.47 2.97
C ASP A 48 -3.99 12.45 2.15
N LEU A 49 -3.99 11.82 0.98
CA LEU A 49 -5.19 11.64 0.16
C LEU A 49 -6.27 10.83 0.90
N LEU A 50 -5.88 9.78 1.64
CA LEU A 50 -6.81 8.97 2.43
C LEU A 50 -7.43 9.79 3.58
N LYS A 51 -6.66 10.67 4.22
CA LYS A 51 -7.16 11.61 5.23
C LYS A 51 -8.16 12.60 4.63
N GLU A 52 -7.88 13.15 3.44
CA GLU A 52 -8.76 14.10 2.75
C GLU A 52 -10.15 13.50 2.45
N ILE A 53 -10.20 12.22 2.07
CA ILE A 53 -11.46 11.52 1.77
C ILE A 53 -12.14 10.92 3.02
N ASN A 54 -11.66 11.23 4.23
CA ASN A 54 -12.14 10.66 5.50
C ASN A 54 -12.16 9.11 5.48
N ALA A 55 -11.10 8.49 4.96
CA ALA A 55 -10.94 7.05 5.01
C ALA A 55 -10.85 6.53 6.46
N PRO A 56 -11.15 5.24 6.71
CA PRO A 56 -10.93 4.65 8.02
C PRO A 56 -9.47 4.80 8.48
N GLU A 57 -9.27 5.08 9.76
CA GLU A 57 -7.94 5.29 10.35
C GLU A 57 -7.02 4.08 10.11
N GLU A 58 -7.57 2.86 10.20
CA GLU A 58 -6.81 1.63 9.98
C GLU A 58 -6.26 1.55 8.55
N LEU A 59 -6.98 2.10 7.56
CA LEU A 59 -6.50 2.14 6.18
C LEU A 59 -5.39 3.17 6.00
N ILE A 60 -5.48 4.29 6.69
CA ILE A 60 -4.45 5.34 6.70
C ILE A 60 -3.18 4.79 7.33
N GLU A 61 -3.28 4.15 8.49
CA GLU A 61 -2.15 3.53 9.20
C GLU A 61 -1.45 2.47 8.33
N ILE A 62 -2.21 1.60 7.65
CA ILE A 62 -1.63 0.62 6.72
C ILE A 62 -0.86 1.31 5.58
N ALA A 63 -1.39 2.40 5.03
CA ALA A 63 -0.72 3.14 3.97
C ALA A 63 0.57 3.82 4.48
N GLU A 64 0.55 4.38 5.69
CA GLU A 64 1.73 4.97 6.34
C GLU A 64 2.82 3.93 6.59
N LEU A 65 2.46 2.80 7.21
CA LEU A 65 3.39 1.68 7.44
C LEU A 65 3.93 1.11 6.12
N GLY A 66 3.11 1.09 5.07
CA GLY A 66 3.51 0.66 3.74
C GLY A 66 4.65 1.50 3.16
N CYS A 67 4.66 2.81 3.41
CA CYS A 67 5.74 3.71 2.99
C CYS A 67 7.07 3.45 3.72
N GLU A 68 7.06 2.74 4.85
CA GLU A 68 8.26 2.41 5.63
C GLU A 68 8.82 1.01 5.31
N LEU A 69 8.16 0.25 4.42
CA LEU A 69 8.52 -1.16 4.18
C LEU A 69 9.95 -1.34 3.63
N ASP A 70 10.43 -0.43 2.78
CA ASP A 70 11.76 -0.55 2.17
C ASP A 70 12.85 -0.31 3.23
N ASP A 71 12.66 0.69 4.10
CA ASP A 71 13.54 0.98 5.23
C ASP A 71 13.64 -0.23 6.18
N VAL A 72 12.52 -0.89 6.47
CA VAL A 72 12.49 -2.10 7.31
C VAL A 72 13.22 -3.25 6.64
N ALA A 73 13.06 -3.42 5.32
CA ALA A 73 13.72 -4.48 4.56
C ALA A 73 15.25 -4.31 4.54
N ASP A 74 15.74 -3.07 4.48
CA ASP A 74 17.16 -2.74 4.50
C ASP A 74 17.79 -2.93 5.89
N ILE A 75 17.10 -2.52 6.95
CA ILE A 75 17.65 -2.56 8.33
C ILE A 75 17.52 -3.96 8.95
N ALA A 76 16.43 -4.67 8.65
CA ALA A 76 16.08 -5.92 9.33
C ALA A 76 15.48 -6.98 8.38
N PRO A 77 16.26 -7.50 7.42
CA PRO A 77 15.77 -8.45 6.41
C PRO A 77 15.22 -9.75 7.00
N SER A 78 15.70 -10.17 8.18
CA SER A 78 15.19 -11.37 8.88
C SER A 78 13.83 -11.15 9.56
N SER A 79 13.49 -9.92 9.97
CA SER A 79 12.20 -9.60 10.59
C SER A 79 11.07 -9.66 9.56
N LEU A 80 11.34 -9.18 8.35
CA LEU A 80 10.40 -9.25 7.24
C LEU A 80 10.12 -10.71 6.81
N GLN A 81 11.18 -11.53 6.72
CA GLN A 81 11.01 -12.96 6.40
C GLN A 81 10.16 -13.73 7.42
N ALA A 82 10.22 -13.36 8.70
CA ALA A 82 9.41 -13.98 9.75
C ALA A 82 7.94 -13.50 9.75
N LEU A 83 7.67 -12.30 9.23
CA LEU A 83 6.31 -11.74 9.10
C LEU A 83 5.56 -12.31 7.88
N MET A 84 6.29 -12.75 6.85
CA MET A 84 5.75 -13.26 5.58
C MET A 84 5.72 -14.80 5.51
N SER A 85 6.04 -15.49 6.60
CA SER A 85 6.09 -16.96 6.71
C SER A 85 4.99 -17.51 7.60
#